data_AF-A0A2N0KYH6-F1
#
_entry.id   AF-A0A2N0KYH6-F1
#
_cell.length_a   1.000
_cell.length_b   1.000
_cell.length_c   1.000
_cell.angle_alpha   90.00
_cell.angle_beta   90.00
_cell.angle_gamma   90.00
#
_symmetry.space_group_name_H-M   'P 1'
#
loop_
_entity.id
_entity.type
_entity.pdbx_description
1 polymer ?
#
loop_
_entity_poly.entity_id
_entity_poly.type
_entity_poly.pdbx_seq_one_letter_code
_entity_poly.pdbx_strand_id
1 'polypeptide(L)' 'MSRRSTDCREAQELFDPYFLGTIDETERRLMDSHLESCGACSVALHSDGETVASFAFELPQLECHLK' A
#
# COMPACT_ATOMS: atom_id res chain seq x y z
N MET A 1 3.79 1.32 -26.64
CA MET A 1 3.11 0.68 -25.49
C MET A 1 3.03 1.72 -24.39
N SER A 2 1.96 2.52 -24.35
CA SER A 2 1.76 3.49 -23.27
C SER A 2 1.46 2.72 -21.99
N ARG A 3 2.41 2.71 -21.05
CA ARG A 3 2.14 2.22 -19.69
C ARG A 3 1.04 3.13 -19.14
N ARG A 4 -0.13 2.55 -18.87
CA ARG A 4 -1.23 3.26 -18.23
C ARG A 4 -0.87 3.30 -16.74
N SER A 5 -0.09 4.30 -16.35
CA SER A 5 0.24 4.54 -14.94
C SER A 5 -0.91 5.28 -14.30
N THR A 6 -1.36 4.85 -13.12
CA THR A 6 -2.37 5.55 -12.34
C THR A 6 -1.83 6.92 -11.92
N ASP A 7 -2.64 7.97 -12.06
CA ASP A 7 -2.30 9.31 -11.60
C ASP A 7 -2.45 9.43 -10.07
N CYS A 8 -1.75 10.37 -9.43
CA CYS A 8 -1.80 10.54 -7.97
C CYS A 8 -3.23 10.77 -7.43
N ARG A 9 -4.09 11.41 -8.23
CA ARG A 9 -5.50 11.63 -7.87
C ARG A 9 -6.29 10.33 -7.84
N GLU A 10 -6.16 9.52 -8.90
CA GLU A 10 -6.82 8.21 -8.95
C GLU A 10 -6.27 7.27 -7.86
N ALA A 11 -4.97 7.36 -7.57
CA ALA A 11 -4.37 6.59 -6.47
C ALA A 11 -5.01 6.96 -5.11
N GLN A 12 -5.22 8.25 -4.82
CA GLN A 12 -5.88 8.69 -3.57
C GLN A 12 -7.31 8.16 -3.42
N GLU A 13 -8.09 8.11 -4.51
CA GLU A 13 -9.44 7.54 -4.48
C GLU A 13 -9.44 6.03 -4.17
N LEU A 14 -8.33 5.35 -4.49
CA LEU A 14 -8.13 3.92 -4.28
C LEU A 14 -7.38 3.58 -2.98
N PHE A 15 -6.94 4.56 -2.18
CA PHE A 15 -6.20 4.29 -0.94
C PHE A 15 -7.01 3.48 0.08
N ASP A 16 -8.24 3.90 0.37
CA ASP A 16 -9.16 3.19 1.27
C ASP A 16 -9.39 1.73 0.83
N PRO A 17 -9.85 1.44 -0.40
CA PRO A 17 -10.12 0.08 -0.80
C PRO A 17 -8.82 -0.74 -1.00
N TYR A 18 -7.68 -0.12 -1.34
CA TYR A 18 -6.39 -0.80 -1.36
C TYR A 18 -5.95 -1.23 0.03
N PHE A 19 -6.10 -0.34 1.00
CA PHE A 19 -5.81 -0.61 2.41
C PHE A 19 -6.71 -1.71 2.98
N LEU A 20 -8.01 -1.66 2.66
CA LEU A 20 -8.99 -2.67 3.05
C LEU A 20 -8.89 -3.97 2.25
N GLY A 21 -8.06 -4.02 1.20
CA GLY A 21 -7.90 -5.18 0.33
C GLY A 21 -9.12 -5.49 -0.55
N THR A 22 -10.03 -4.53 -0.74
CA THR A 22 -11.30 -4.69 -1.48
C THR A 22 -11.20 -4.33 -2.97
N ILE A 23 -10.04 -3.87 -3.45
CA ILE A 23 -9.76 -3.65 -4.88
C ILE A 23 -9.44 -4.95 -5.64
N ASP A 24 -9.60 -4.90 -6.98
CA ASP A 24 -9.20 -5.97 -7.88
C ASP A 24 -7.66 -6.13 -7.98
N GLU A 25 -7.21 -7.29 -8.43
CA GLU A 25 -5.77 -7.57 -8.64
C GLU A 25 -5.14 -6.61 -9.66
N THR A 26 -5.87 -6.19 -10.69
CA THR A 26 -5.40 -5.25 -11.69
C THR A 26 -5.16 -3.88 -11.08
N GLU A 27 -6.10 -3.39 -10.27
CA GLU A 27 -6.01 -2.11 -9.55
C GLU A 27 -4.87 -2.15 -8.54
N ARG A 28 -4.72 -3.28 -7.84
CA ARG A 28 -3.62 -3.50 -6.89
C ARG A 28 -2.26 -3.36 -7.56
N ARG A 29 -2.05 -4.06 -8.68
CA ARG A 29 -0.78 -3.98 -9.45
C ARG A 29 -0.49 -2.58 -9.95
N LEU A 30 -1.51 -1.83 -10.34
CA LEU A 30 -1.38 -0.44 -10.79
C LEU A 30 -0.98 0.48 -9.63
N MET A 31 -1.58 0.28 -8.46
CA MET A 31 -1.20 1.00 -7.25
C MET A 31 0.20 0.64 -6.76
N ASP A 32 0.57 -0.64 -6.72
CA ASP A 32 1.94 -1.08 -6.38
C ASP A 32 2.96 -0.36 -7.28
N SER A 33 2.74 -0.42 -8.61
CA SER A 33 3.63 0.25 -9.57
C SER A 33 3.66 1.78 -9.40
N HIS A 34 2.55 2.40 -8.99
CA HIS A 34 2.49 3.83 -8.70
C HIS A 34 3.27 4.17 -7.42
N LEU A 35 3.09 3.41 -6.34
CA LEU A 35 3.75 3.63 -5.05
C LEU A 35 5.26 3.40 -5.15
N GLU A 36 5.72 2.47 -5.99
CA GLU A 36 7.15 2.28 -6.29
C GLU A 36 7.78 3.49 -7.00
N SER A 37 7.00 4.27 -7.75
CA SER A 37 7.50 5.42 -8.53
C SER A 37 7.15 6.79 -7.93
N CYS A 38 6.15 6.88 -7.06
CA CYS A 38 5.65 8.10 -6.46
C CYS A 38 5.82 8.09 -4.94
N GLY A 39 6.94 8.64 -4.47
CA GLY A 39 7.22 8.78 -3.04
C GLY A 39 6.19 9.61 -2.26
N ALA A 40 5.56 10.60 -2.91
CA ALA A 40 4.52 11.41 -2.27
C ALA A 40 3.26 10.58 -1.94
N CYS A 41 2.83 9.72 -2.87
CA CYS A 41 1.68 8.84 -2.65
C CYS A 41 2.02 7.68 -1.70
N SER A 42 3.26 7.18 -1.73
CA SER A 42 3.74 6.24 -0.71
C SER A 42 3.67 6.84 0.70
N VAL A 43 4.18 8.06 0.89
CA VAL A 43 4.10 8.74 2.19
C VAL A 43 2.66 9.05 2.58
N ALA A 44 1.81 9.52 1.66
CA ALA A 44 0.40 9.79 1.94
C ALA A 44 -0.34 8.54 2.41
N LEU A 45 -0.18 7.41 1.70
CA LEU A 45 -0.76 6.12 2.08
C LEU A 45 -0.28 5.67 3.46
N HIS A 46 0.99 5.88 3.78
CA HIS A 46 1.56 5.57 5.10
C HIS A 46 1.10 6.53 6.20
N SER A 47 0.82 7.79 5.88
CA SER A 47 0.37 8.80 6.85
C SER A 47 -1.11 8.61 7.21
N ASP A 48 -1.97 8.28 6.25
CA ASP A 48 -3.31 7.74 6.55
C ASP A 48 -3.20 6.43 7.36
N GLY A 49 -2.15 5.65 7.08
CA GLY A 49 -1.76 4.45 7.79
C GLY A 49 -1.09 4.63 9.16
N GLU A 50 -0.75 5.85 9.62
CA GLU A 50 -0.24 6.05 11.01
C GLU A 50 -1.32 5.73 12.07
N THR A 51 -2.57 5.59 11.65
CA THR A 51 -3.65 5.00 12.47
C THR A 51 -3.53 3.46 12.59
N VAL A 52 -2.84 2.77 11.68
CA VAL A 52 -2.77 1.29 11.63
C VAL A 52 -1.34 0.73 11.82
N ALA A 53 -0.29 1.54 11.66
CA ALA A 53 1.07 1.14 12.01
C ALA A 53 1.27 0.91 13.52
N SER A 54 0.38 1.42 14.38
CA SER A 54 0.32 1.00 15.80
C SER A 54 -0.16 -0.45 16.00
N PHE A 55 -0.80 -1.06 15.01
CA PHE A 55 -1.29 -2.46 15.11
C PHE A 55 -0.42 -3.48 14.38
N ALA A 56 0.54 -3.06 13.54
CA ALA A 56 1.45 -3.99 12.86
C ALA A 56 2.69 -4.37 13.69
N PHE A 57 2.92 -3.75 14.85
CA PHE A 57 4.04 -4.03 15.75
C PHE A 57 3.74 -5.04 16.87
N GLU A 58 2.53 -5.63 16.90
CA GLU A 58 2.16 -6.72 17.83
C GLU A 58 2.16 -8.10 17.17
N LEU A 59 2.72 -8.26 15.96
CA LEU A 59 3.10 -9.59 15.51
C LEU A 59 4.35 -9.99 16.30
N PRO A 60 4.29 -11.00 17.20
CA PRO A 60 5.50 -11.51 17.81
C PRO A 60 6.37 -12.00 16.65
N GLN A 61 7.54 -11.38 16.51
CA GLN A 61 8.62 -11.83 15.66
C GLN A 61 8.76 -13.32 15.94
N LEU A 62 8.32 -14.17 15.00
CA LEU A 62 8.48 -15.61 15.10
C LEU A 62 10.00 -15.87 15.01
N GLU A 63 10.67 -15.82 16.15
CA GLU A 63 12.03 -16.31 16.31
C GLU A 63 11.97 -17.83 16.17
N CYS A 64 11.99 -18.30 14.93
CA CYS A 64 12.25 -19.68 14.56
C CYS A 64 13.74 -19.99 14.80
N HIS A 65 14.24 -19.81 16.02
CA HIS A 65 15.52 -20.36 16.43
C HIS A 65 15.28 -21.73 17.07
N LEU A 66 15.01 -22.70 16.17
CA LEU A 66 15.11 -24.12 16.47
C LEU A 66 16.57 -24.43 16.86
N LYS A 67 16.78 -24.84 18.11
CA LYS A 67 17.99 -25.51 18.56
C LYS A 67 17.62 -26.75 19.34
#